data_AF-A0A9X1D7B7-F1
#
_entry.id   AF-A0A9X1D7B7-F1
#
_cell.length_a   1.000
_cell.length_b   1.000
_cell.length_c   1.000
_cell.angle_alpha   90.00
_cell.angle_beta   90.00
_cell.angle_gamma   90.00
#
_symmetry.space_group_name_H-M   'P 1'
#
loop_
_entity.id
_entity.type
_entity.pdbx_description
1 polymer ?
#
loop_
_entity_poly.entity_id
_entity_poly.type
_entity_poly.pdbx_seq_one_letter_code
_entity_poly.pdbx_strand_id
1 'polypeptide(L)'
;MKRILPAIVGLLVAATAPAFAEGDRYRAFSTTAESITGDISMDDFSITFANGESLKFAALLGDHFVVDGERVNASLYSVEDPADPELENGNRLCGAGDVTYLASWSGGEGLTIVAVFTGDEPPESSADMCASYTYQD
;
A
#
# COMPACT_ATOMS: atom_id res chain seq x y z
N MET A 1 -67.33 18.52 -3.52
CA MET A 1 -66.05 19.01 -4.09
C MET A 1 -64.93 18.71 -3.09
N LYS A 2 -63.69 18.60 -3.60
CA LYS A 2 -62.56 17.76 -3.18
C LYS A 2 -61.86 18.18 -1.85
N ARG A 3 -61.43 17.17 -1.07
CA ARG A 3 -60.57 17.23 0.14
C ARG A 3 -59.11 17.55 -0.22
N ILE A 4 -58.36 18.25 0.62
CA ILE A 4 -56.88 18.18 0.63
C ILE A 4 -56.35 18.31 2.07
N LEU A 5 -55.59 17.29 2.51
CA LEU A 5 -54.86 17.18 3.79
C LEU A 5 -53.40 17.63 3.55
N PRO A 6 -52.69 18.29 4.49
CA PRO A 6 -51.28 18.62 4.30
C PRO A 6 -50.40 17.41 4.66
N ALA A 7 -49.54 17.00 3.73
CA ALA A 7 -48.52 15.99 3.95
C ALA A 7 -47.25 16.67 4.50
N ILE A 8 -46.82 16.28 5.70
CA ILE A 8 -45.53 16.66 6.27
C ILE A 8 -44.47 15.72 5.69
N VAL A 9 -43.54 16.25 4.92
CA VAL A 9 -42.40 15.52 4.34
C VAL A 9 -41.23 15.61 5.32
N GLY A 10 -40.89 14.51 5.98
CA GLY A 10 -39.71 14.38 6.83
C GLY A 10 -38.46 14.15 5.97
N LEU A 11 -37.47 15.03 6.10
CA LEU A 11 -36.18 14.95 5.42
C LEU A 11 -35.26 13.97 6.18
N LEU A 12 -35.00 12.79 5.61
CA LEU A 12 -33.99 11.85 6.10
C LEU A 12 -32.59 12.34 5.66
N VAL A 13 -31.75 12.71 6.62
CA VAL A 13 -30.32 12.96 6.37
C VAL A 13 -29.60 11.61 6.41
N ALA A 14 -29.22 11.09 5.25
CA ALA A 14 -28.34 9.92 5.15
C ALA A 14 -26.90 10.37 5.44
N ALA A 15 -26.35 9.93 6.57
CA ALA A 15 -24.92 10.07 6.83
C ALA A 15 -24.15 9.10 5.93
N THR A 16 -23.53 9.61 4.87
CA THR A 16 -22.57 8.86 4.06
C THR A 16 -21.25 8.81 4.83
N ALA A 17 -21.00 7.72 5.56
CA ALA A 17 -19.66 7.44 6.03
C ALA A 17 -18.75 7.19 4.82
N PRO A 18 -17.52 7.74 4.78
CA PRO A 18 -16.56 7.37 3.76
C PRO A 18 -16.25 5.87 3.92
N ALA A 19 -16.53 5.10 2.87
CA ALA A 19 -16.05 3.73 2.77
C ALA A 19 -14.55 3.83 2.45
N PHE A 20 -13.71 3.69 3.47
CA PHE A 20 -12.31 3.32 3.23
C PHE A 20 -12.35 1.92 2.60
N ALA A 21 -11.71 1.75 1.45
CA ALA A 21 -11.47 0.40 0.93
C ALA A 21 -10.71 -0.36 2.02
N GLU A 22 -11.23 -1.53 2.41
CA GLU A 22 -10.53 -2.38 3.35
C GLU A 22 -9.46 -3.11 2.54
N GLY A 23 -8.22 -2.61 2.59
CA GLY A 23 -7.10 -3.19 1.84
C GLY A 23 -6.81 -4.62 2.29
N ASP A 24 -6.17 -5.38 1.40
CA ASP A 24 -5.77 -6.75 1.70
C ASP A 24 -4.80 -6.73 2.88
N ARG A 25 -4.98 -7.67 3.81
CA ARG A 25 -4.18 -7.76 5.04
C ARG A 25 -3.10 -8.81 4.87
N TYR A 26 -1.86 -8.42 5.09
CA TYR A 26 -0.71 -9.29 4.97
C TYR A 26 0.03 -9.38 6.29
N ARG A 27 0.31 -10.61 6.71
CA ARG A 27 1.03 -10.89 7.94
C ARG A 27 2.53 -10.85 7.69
N ALA A 28 3.30 -10.16 8.54
CA ALA A 28 4.76 -10.18 8.46
C ALA A 28 5.29 -11.64 8.53
N PHE A 29 6.15 -12.01 7.58
CA PHE A 29 6.69 -13.38 7.49
C PHE A 29 8.21 -13.42 7.73
N SER A 30 8.95 -12.42 7.26
CA SER A 30 10.39 -12.30 7.51
C SER A 30 10.67 -11.61 8.85
N THR A 31 11.76 -11.96 9.54
CA THR A 31 12.20 -11.26 10.78
C THR A 31 12.36 -9.75 10.56
N THR A 32 12.80 -9.34 9.36
CA THR A 32 12.92 -7.93 8.99
C THR A 32 11.54 -7.27 8.89
N ALA A 33 10.56 -7.91 8.25
CA ALA A 33 9.19 -7.41 8.21
C ALA A 33 8.59 -7.32 9.62
N GLU A 34 8.73 -8.36 10.44
CA GLU A 34 8.21 -8.37 11.82
C GLU A 34 8.79 -7.22 12.67
N SER A 35 10.07 -6.89 12.49
CA SER A 35 10.74 -5.87 13.31
C SER A 35 10.60 -4.44 12.79
N ILE A 36 10.41 -4.25 11.49
CA ILE A 36 10.42 -2.91 10.86
C ILE A 36 8.99 -2.47 10.54
N THR A 37 8.27 -3.25 9.74
CA THR A 37 6.96 -2.84 9.19
C THR A 37 5.79 -3.38 10.01
N GLY A 38 5.99 -4.51 10.68
CA GLY A 38 4.92 -5.35 11.22
C GLY A 38 3.98 -5.85 10.12
N ASP A 39 2.78 -6.26 10.51
CA ASP A 39 1.70 -6.57 9.58
C ASP A 39 1.31 -5.33 8.79
N ILE A 40 0.95 -5.51 7.52
CA ILE A 40 0.56 -4.41 6.64
C ILE A 40 -0.86 -4.61 6.12
N SER A 41 -1.48 -3.51 5.72
CA SER A 41 -2.63 -3.52 4.82
C SER A 41 -2.25 -2.78 3.54
N MET A 42 -2.56 -3.35 2.38
CA MET A 42 -2.21 -2.75 1.10
C MET A 42 -3.37 -2.90 0.11
N ASP A 43 -3.63 -1.85 -0.65
CA ASP A 43 -4.56 -1.84 -1.78
C ASP A 43 -3.95 -1.07 -2.95
N ASP A 44 -4.74 -0.80 -3.99
CA ASP A 44 -4.27 -0.05 -5.17
C ASP A 44 -3.94 1.42 -4.91
N PHE A 45 -4.24 1.94 -3.71
CA PHE A 45 -4.12 3.35 -3.36
C PHE A 45 -3.12 3.62 -2.24
N SER A 46 -2.81 2.64 -1.40
CA SER A 46 -1.88 2.83 -0.28
C SER A 46 -1.34 1.53 0.30
N ILE A 47 -0.25 1.68 1.04
CA ILE A 47 0.23 0.71 2.03
C ILE A 47 0.18 1.35 3.42
N THR A 48 -0.35 0.63 4.39
CA THR A 48 -0.41 1.02 5.81
C THR A 48 0.36 0.02 6.64
N PHE A 49 1.25 0.51 7.51
CA PHE A 49 2.12 -0.28 8.38
C PHE A 49 1.47 -0.50 9.76
N ALA A 50 2.05 -1.40 10.56
CA ALA A 50 1.48 -1.81 11.85
C ALA A 50 1.30 -0.65 12.85
N ASN A 51 2.17 0.36 12.80
CA ASN A 51 2.09 1.54 13.67
C ASN A 51 1.08 2.61 13.16
N GLY A 52 0.43 2.38 12.02
CA GLY A 52 -0.55 3.27 11.42
C GLY A 52 0.03 4.31 10.45
N GLU A 53 1.35 4.39 10.29
CA GLU A 53 1.96 5.16 9.20
C GLU A 53 1.56 4.56 7.85
N SER A 54 1.51 5.41 6.81
CA SER A 54 1.09 4.97 5.49
C SER A 54 1.80 5.74 4.38
N LEU A 55 1.93 5.09 3.22
CA LEU A 55 2.34 5.72 1.98
C LEU A 55 1.17 5.59 0.98
N LYS A 56 0.78 6.71 0.39
CA LYS A 56 -0.22 6.74 -0.68
C LYS A 56 0.44 6.56 -2.03
N PHE A 57 -0.24 5.85 -2.92
CA PHE A 57 0.19 5.65 -4.29
C PHE A 57 -0.42 6.71 -5.18
N ALA A 58 0.42 7.38 -5.98
CA ALA A 58 -0.02 8.32 -7.00
C ALA A 58 -0.54 7.59 -8.24
N ALA A 59 0.11 6.48 -8.60
CA ALA A 59 -0.22 5.70 -9.80
C ALA A 59 0.35 4.27 -9.72
N LEU A 60 -0.37 3.33 -10.34
CA LEU A 60 0.16 2.05 -10.78
C LEU A 60 0.87 2.26 -12.13
N LEU A 61 2.18 2.05 -12.16
CA LEU A 61 3.05 2.25 -13.31
C LEU A 61 3.18 0.99 -14.18
N GLY A 62 2.94 -0.19 -13.61
CA GLY A 62 3.04 -1.45 -14.35
C GLY A 62 2.48 -2.65 -13.60
N ASP A 63 2.08 -3.66 -14.37
CA ASP A 63 1.53 -4.95 -13.95
C ASP A 63 2.56 -6.12 -14.08
N HIS A 64 3.81 -5.78 -14.38
CA HIS A 64 4.94 -6.69 -14.40
C HIS A 64 6.22 -5.98 -13.95
N PHE A 65 7.18 -6.74 -13.43
CA PHE A 65 8.48 -6.22 -13.01
C PHE A 65 9.60 -7.22 -13.31
N VAL A 66 10.85 -6.75 -13.37
CA VAL A 66 12.01 -7.62 -13.54
C VAL A 66 12.57 -7.98 -12.17
N VAL A 67 12.48 -9.24 -11.79
CA VAL A 67 12.97 -9.78 -10.52
C VAL A 67 14.05 -10.80 -10.83
N ASP A 68 15.27 -10.57 -10.34
CA ASP A 68 16.43 -11.45 -10.56
C ASP A 68 16.69 -11.78 -12.05
N GLY A 69 16.38 -10.82 -12.93
CA GLY A 69 16.54 -10.94 -14.38
C GLY A 69 15.35 -11.58 -15.11
N GLU A 70 14.31 -12.00 -14.40
CA GLU A 70 13.11 -12.60 -14.95
C GLU A 70 11.91 -11.64 -14.89
N ARG A 71 11.10 -11.59 -15.95
CA ARG A 71 9.87 -10.80 -15.96
C ARG A 71 8.76 -11.58 -15.26
N VAL A 72 8.22 -11.03 -14.18
CA VAL A 72 7.15 -11.63 -13.37
C VAL A 72 5.92 -10.72 -13.33
N ASN A 73 4.75 -11.27 -13.00
CA ASN A 73 3.58 -10.46 -12.65
C ASN A 73 3.87 -9.73 -11.33
N ALA A 74 3.66 -8.42 -11.32
CA ALA A 74 3.96 -7.56 -10.19
C ALA A 74 3.17 -6.26 -10.30
N SER A 75 2.94 -5.56 -9.19
CA SER A 75 2.42 -4.20 -9.23
C SER A 75 3.53 -3.22 -8.88
N LEU A 76 3.85 -2.29 -9.78
CA LEU A 76 4.81 -1.20 -9.52
C LEU A 76 4.05 0.10 -9.31
N TYR A 77 4.19 0.71 -8.15
CA TYR A 77 3.52 1.96 -7.76
C TYR A 77 4.52 3.09 -7.55
N SER A 78 4.13 4.32 -7.90
CA SER A 78 4.80 5.54 -7.42
C SER A 78 4.12 6.08 -6.18
N VAL A 79 4.88 6.64 -5.25
CA VAL A 79 4.38 7.28 -4.02
C VAL A 79 3.98 8.72 -4.31
N GLU A 80 2.81 9.16 -3.79
CA GLU A 80 2.27 10.53 -3.98
C GLU A 80 3.13 11.59 -3.30
N ASP A 81 3.44 11.38 -2.02
CA ASP A 81 4.32 12.23 -1.22
C ASP A 81 5.51 11.37 -0.75
N PRO A 82 6.67 11.43 -1.43
CA PRO A 82 7.83 10.64 -1.05
C PRO A 82 8.23 10.86 0.41
N ALA A 83 8.44 9.76 1.13
CA ALA A 83 8.81 9.79 2.55
C ALA A 83 9.47 8.48 2.98
N ASP A 84 10.27 8.52 4.03
CA ASP A 84 10.78 7.33 4.73
C ASP A 84 10.28 7.33 6.19
N PRO A 85 9.01 6.94 6.42
CA PRO A 85 8.35 7.11 7.71
C PRO A 85 9.09 6.37 8.83
N GLU A 86 8.97 6.89 10.04
CA GLU A 86 9.48 6.19 11.22
C GLU A 86 8.48 5.09 11.61
N LEU A 87 8.96 3.85 11.65
CA LEU A 87 8.17 2.66 11.90
C LEU A 87 8.48 2.08 13.28
N GLU A 88 8.16 0.80 13.48
CA GLU A 88 8.37 0.11 14.74
C GLU A 88 9.81 0.25 15.22
N ASN A 89 9.98 0.59 16.49
CA ASN A 89 11.28 0.77 17.14
C ASN A 89 12.19 1.86 16.53
N GLY A 90 11.62 2.84 15.82
CA GLY A 90 12.39 3.91 15.17
C GLY A 90 13.07 3.46 13.87
N ASN A 91 12.68 2.29 13.34
CA ASN A 91 13.16 1.82 12.05
C ASN A 91 12.61 2.66 10.90
N ARG A 92 13.20 2.51 9.72
CA ARG A 92 12.75 3.12 8.46
C ARG A 92 12.73 2.06 7.36
N LEU A 93 12.11 2.36 6.23
CA LEU A 93 12.05 1.43 5.10
C LEU A 93 13.42 1.33 4.42
N CYS A 94 13.92 2.45 3.89
CA CYS A 94 15.24 2.50 3.26
C CYS A 94 16.34 2.98 4.23
N GLY A 95 16.01 3.91 5.13
CA GLY A 95 16.95 4.58 6.04
C GLY A 95 17.92 5.56 5.37
N ALA A 96 17.91 5.66 4.04
CA ALA A 96 18.89 6.42 3.26
C ALA A 96 18.28 7.53 2.38
N GLY A 97 16.95 7.66 2.37
CA GLY A 97 16.23 8.65 1.55
C GLY A 97 14.74 8.32 1.46
N ASP A 98 13.98 9.28 0.94
CA ASP A 98 12.54 9.17 0.80
C ASP A 98 12.16 8.05 -0.18
N VAL A 99 11.19 7.23 0.21
CA VAL A 99 10.64 6.19 -0.65
C VAL A 99 9.80 6.84 -1.73
N THR A 100 10.12 6.54 -2.99
CA THR A 100 9.44 7.08 -4.16
C THR A 100 8.68 6.02 -4.94
N TYR A 101 9.06 4.74 -4.83
CA TYR A 101 8.36 3.63 -5.49
C TYR A 101 8.30 2.38 -4.62
N LEU A 102 7.23 1.59 -4.83
CA LEU A 102 7.09 0.26 -4.27
C LEU A 102 6.73 -0.72 -5.40
N ALA A 103 7.30 -1.91 -5.36
CA ALA A 103 6.88 -3.02 -6.21
C ALA A 103 6.41 -4.19 -5.34
N SER A 104 5.31 -4.85 -5.72
CA SER A 104 4.85 -6.08 -5.07
C SER A 104 4.72 -7.23 -6.04
N TRP A 105 5.11 -8.43 -5.63
CA TRP A 105 4.96 -9.65 -6.44
C TRP A 105 4.84 -10.89 -5.55
N SER A 106 4.42 -12.02 -6.14
CA SER A 106 4.35 -13.28 -5.41
C SER A 106 5.75 -13.82 -5.10
N GLY A 107 6.01 -14.10 -3.82
CA GLY A 107 7.20 -14.80 -3.34
C GLY A 107 7.08 -16.33 -3.37
N GLY A 108 6.01 -16.88 -3.95
CA GLY A 108 5.66 -18.30 -3.89
C GLY A 108 4.34 -18.55 -3.16
N GLU A 109 4.09 -19.81 -2.76
CA GLU A 109 2.80 -20.24 -2.18
C GLU A 109 2.39 -19.40 -0.95
N GLY A 110 1.41 -18.51 -1.16
CA GLY A 110 0.82 -17.66 -0.13
C GLY A 110 1.76 -16.58 0.40
N LEU A 111 2.81 -16.23 -0.34
CA LEU A 111 3.76 -15.19 0.02
C LEU A 111 3.71 -14.02 -0.96
N THR A 112 3.75 -12.81 -0.41
CA THR A 112 3.93 -11.56 -1.14
C THR A 112 5.24 -10.90 -0.72
N ILE A 113 6.01 -10.45 -1.70
CA ILE A 113 7.21 -9.63 -1.49
C ILE A 113 6.85 -8.20 -1.86
N VAL A 114 7.22 -7.25 -0.99
CA VAL A 114 7.18 -5.81 -1.26
C VAL A 114 8.61 -5.29 -1.26
N ALA A 115 9.06 -4.78 -2.40
CA ALA A 115 10.33 -4.08 -2.53
C ALA A 115 10.12 -2.57 -2.58
N VAL A 116 11.09 -1.86 -2.03
CA VAL A 116 11.04 -0.42 -1.80
C VAL A 116 12.22 0.24 -2.50
N PHE A 117 11.96 1.39 -3.12
CA PHE A 117 12.92 2.11 -3.93
C PHE A 117 12.91 3.60 -3.62
N THR A 118 14.06 4.23 -3.85
CA THR A 118 14.27 5.68 -3.79
C THR A 118 14.76 6.17 -5.14
N GLY A 119 14.52 7.44 -5.46
CA GLY A 119 15.05 8.08 -6.68
C GLY A 119 13.98 8.76 -7.52
N ASP A 120 14.41 9.49 -8.54
CA ASP A 120 13.56 10.36 -9.36
C ASP A 120 12.91 9.64 -10.57
N GLU A 121 13.40 8.45 -10.92
CA GLU A 121 12.95 7.66 -12.07
C GLU A 121 12.41 6.30 -11.60
N PRO A 122 11.37 5.74 -12.25
CA PRO A 122 10.86 4.42 -11.90
C PRO A 122 11.96 3.35 -12.00
N PRO A 123 12.06 2.44 -11.02
CA PRO A 123 13.06 1.38 -11.06
C PRO A 123 12.80 0.43 -12.22
N GLU A 124 13.87 -0.10 -12.82
CA GLU A 124 13.76 -1.05 -13.93
C GLU A 124 13.74 -2.51 -13.44
N SER A 125 14.31 -2.78 -12.25
CA SER A 125 14.40 -4.13 -11.70
C SER A 125 14.54 -4.18 -10.18
N SER A 126 14.41 -5.38 -9.60
CA SER A 126 14.66 -5.61 -8.18
C SER A 126 16.11 -5.33 -7.75
N ALA A 127 17.06 -5.22 -8.68
CA ALA A 127 18.45 -4.94 -8.35
C ALA A 127 18.65 -3.55 -7.72
N ASP A 128 17.72 -2.62 -7.96
CA ASP A 128 17.79 -1.23 -7.52
C ASP A 128 17.09 -1.00 -6.16
N MET A 129 16.53 -2.05 -5.55
CA MET A 129 15.78 -1.92 -4.30
C MET A 129 16.68 -1.50 -3.14
N CYS A 130 16.18 -0.58 -2.31
CA CYS A 130 16.83 -0.23 -1.05
C CYS A 130 16.54 -1.28 0.04
N ALA A 131 15.37 -1.92 -0.05
CA ALA A 131 14.85 -2.86 0.95
C ALA A 131 13.77 -3.75 0.32
N SER A 132 13.55 -4.90 0.96
CA SER A 132 12.46 -5.82 0.61
C SER A 132 11.91 -6.51 1.85
N TYR A 133 10.61 -6.74 1.87
CA TYR A 133 9.89 -7.36 2.98
C TYR A 133 8.99 -8.47 2.47
N THR A 134 8.99 -9.62 3.15
CA THR A 134 8.14 -10.75 2.81
C THR A 134 7.01 -10.88 3.81
N TYR A 135 5.81 -11.10 3.27
CA TYR A 135 4.57 -11.26 3.99
C TYR A 135 3.83 -12.52 3.54
N GLN A 136 2.92 -12.97 4.38
CA GLN A 136 1.95 -14.02 4.10
C GLN A 136 0.58 -13.40 3.84
N ASP A 137 -0.06 -13.85 2.75
CA ASP A 137 -1.40 -13.45 2.33
C ASP A 137 -2.51 -14.10 3.19
#